data_AF-A0A1Q9EA59-F1
#
_entry.id   AF-A0A1Q9EA59-F1
#
_cell.length_a   1.000
_cell.length_b   1.000
_cell.length_c   1.000
_cell.angle_alpha   90.00
_cell.angle_beta   90.00
_cell.angle_gamma   90.00
#
_symmetry.space_group_name_H-M   'P 1'
#
loop_
_entity.id
_entity.type
_entity.pdbx_description
1 polymer ?
#
loop_
_entity_poly.entity_id
_entity_poly.type
_entity_poly.pdbx_seq_one_letter_code
_entity_poly.pdbx_strand_id
1 'polypeptide(L)'
;MHDRPVTFNARHYHMVEPQQGNIWPDDFDRILNPCGIKDFWAGVKDSDPRLHMLRRETNLSKDDLKYCLPLWFHGDAVEYVDGRSLMIYSMGSLLATGSTLDTTLLLAAIPKDICCQGTWEALFQKWVASFTHLQSPSSVGQYLFTLWAIRGDQEFYANSLKLPRWRNSKTSAEPDVLLI
;
A
#
# COMPACT_ATOMS: atom_id res chain seq x y z
N MET A 1 -22.30 -6.26 32.39
CA MET A 1 -21.52 -6.65 31.19
C MET A 1 -20.16 -6.01 31.33
N HIS A 2 -19.11 -6.81 31.53
CA HIS A 2 -17.75 -6.32 31.73
C HIS A 2 -17.10 -6.03 30.37
N ASP A 3 -16.68 -4.79 30.16
CA ASP A 3 -15.76 -4.40 29.09
C ASP A 3 -14.46 -5.18 29.24
N ARG A 4 -14.26 -6.18 28.39
CA ARG A 4 -12.94 -6.75 28.20
C ARG A 4 -12.24 -5.90 27.14
N PRO A 5 -11.04 -5.37 27.41
CA PRO A 5 -10.22 -4.78 26.36
C PRO A 5 -9.97 -5.86 25.30
N VAL A 6 -10.32 -5.56 24.06
CA VAL A 6 -9.90 -6.37 22.91
C VAL A 6 -8.40 -6.15 22.77
N THR A 7 -7.62 -7.04 23.35
CA THR A 7 -6.17 -7.10 23.12
C THR A 7 -5.97 -7.52 21.67
N PHE A 8 -5.67 -6.55 20.80
CA PHE A 8 -5.25 -6.82 19.44
C PHE A 8 -3.88 -7.47 19.51
N ASN A 9 -3.88 -8.81 19.52
CA ASN A 9 -2.67 -9.60 19.42
C ASN A 9 -2.22 -9.51 17.96
N ALA A 10 -1.58 -8.40 17.60
CA ALA A 10 -0.83 -8.29 16.36
C ALA A 10 0.28 -9.34 16.46
N ARG A 11 -0.02 -10.57 16.04
CA ARG A 11 0.98 -11.61 15.87
C ARG A 11 2.05 -10.98 15.01
N HIS A 12 3.25 -10.89 15.55
CA HIS A 12 4.45 -10.58 14.78
C HIS A 12 4.47 -11.58 13.62
N TYR A 13 4.06 -11.13 12.45
CA TYR A 13 4.32 -11.87 11.23
C TYR A 13 5.82 -11.73 11.00
N HIS A 14 6.55 -12.79 11.34
CA HIS A 14 7.95 -12.91 10.94
C HIS A 14 7.99 -12.82 9.42
N MET A 15 8.64 -11.76 8.96
CA MET A 15 8.91 -11.48 7.56
C MET A 15 9.66 -12.68 6.96
N VAL A 16 9.08 -13.27 5.92
CA VAL A 16 9.75 -14.34 5.18
C VAL A 16 10.98 -13.72 4.52
N GLU A 17 12.15 -14.21 4.90
CA GLU A 17 13.43 -13.92 4.26
C GLU A 17 13.29 -14.20 2.75
N PRO A 18 13.80 -13.35 1.85
CA PRO A 18 13.79 -13.65 0.44
C PRO A 18 14.73 -14.84 0.21
N GLN A 19 14.17 -16.04 0.21
CA GLN A 19 14.88 -17.20 -0.29
C GLN A 19 15.02 -17.03 -1.80
N GLN A 20 16.27 -16.78 -2.19
CA GLN A 20 16.87 -16.96 -3.51
C GLN A 20 16.72 -15.79 -4.49
N GLY A 21 17.89 -15.29 -4.90
CA GLY A 21 18.06 -14.09 -5.70
C GLY A 21 17.72 -14.28 -7.19
N ASN A 22 17.67 -13.13 -7.87
CA ASN A 22 17.48 -12.91 -9.32
C ASN A 22 16.05 -12.71 -9.85
N ILE A 23 15.16 -12.11 -9.07
CA ILE A 23 13.86 -11.64 -9.58
C ILE A 23 13.52 -10.36 -8.78
N TRP A 24 13.50 -9.11 -9.25
CA TRP A 24 13.07 -8.53 -10.53
C TRP A 24 13.59 -7.07 -10.68
N PRO A 25 14.72 -6.79 -11.34
CA PRO A 25 15.11 -5.40 -11.65
C PRO A 25 14.04 -4.69 -12.49
N ASP A 26 13.47 -5.40 -13.45
CA ASP A 26 12.50 -4.86 -14.40
C ASP A 26 11.19 -4.42 -13.73
N ASP A 27 10.75 -5.11 -12.67
CA ASP A 27 9.54 -4.71 -11.96
C ASP A 27 9.77 -3.46 -11.10
N PHE A 28 10.97 -3.23 -10.56
CA PHE A 28 11.25 -2.01 -9.80
C PHE A 28 11.17 -0.77 -10.69
N ASP A 29 11.84 -0.81 -11.86
CA ASP A 29 11.79 0.28 -12.83
C ASP A 29 10.40 0.45 -13.41
N ARG A 30 9.66 -0.63 -13.60
CA ARG A 30 8.26 -0.55 -14.04
C ARG A 30 7.34 0.06 -12.98
N ILE A 31 7.44 -0.37 -11.73
CA ILE A 31 6.55 0.03 -10.62
C ILE A 31 6.87 1.44 -10.12
N LEU A 32 8.14 1.81 -10.00
CA LEU A 32 8.54 3.09 -9.43
C LEU A 32 9.06 4.07 -10.48
N ASN A 33 9.70 3.59 -11.54
CA ASN A 33 10.28 4.38 -12.63
C ASN A 33 11.12 5.58 -12.13
N PRO A 34 12.23 5.32 -11.41
CA PRO A 34 13.06 6.37 -10.84
C PRO A 34 13.70 7.28 -11.90
N CYS A 35 13.91 6.77 -13.12
CA CYS A 35 14.45 7.54 -14.24
C CYS A 35 13.57 8.75 -14.61
N GLY A 36 12.25 8.66 -14.39
CA GLY A 36 11.30 9.74 -14.69
C GLY A 36 11.24 10.87 -13.66
N ILE A 37 11.94 10.77 -12.52
CA ILE A 37 11.81 11.73 -11.40
C ILE A 37 12.16 13.16 -11.85
N LYS A 38 13.29 13.31 -12.57
CA LYS A 38 13.76 14.64 -13.00
C LYS A 38 12.76 15.32 -13.93
N ASP A 39 12.26 14.59 -14.92
CA ASP A 39 11.34 15.13 -15.92
C ASP A 39 9.98 15.45 -15.31
N PHE A 40 9.50 14.61 -14.39
CA PHE A 40 8.27 14.87 -13.64
C PHE A 40 8.35 16.19 -12.89
N TRP A 41 9.37 16.39 -12.04
CA TRP A 41 9.48 17.61 -11.25
C TRP A 41 9.80 18.85 -12.09
N ALA A 42 10.49 18.69 -13.22
CA ALA A 42 10.67 19.77 -14.19
C ALA A 42 9.34 20.21 -14.83
N GLY A 43 8.38 19.29 -14.98
CA GLY A 43 7.05 19.56 -15.52
C GLY A 43 6.05 20.16 -14.52
N VAL A 44 6.30 20.06 -13.20
CA VAL A 44 5.44 20.67 -12.18
C VAL A 44 5.61 22.19 -12.18
N LYS A 45 4.51 22.91 -12.38
CA LYS A 45 4.50 24.38 -12.37
C LYS A 45 4.80 24.91 -10.97
N ASP A 46 5.59 25.97 -10.88
CA ASP A 46 5.89 26.62 -9.60
C ASP A 46 4.65 27.19 -8.90
N SER A 47 3.54 27.39 -9.64
CA SER A 47 2.24 27.82 -9.11
C SER A 47 1.34 26.69 -8.62
N ASP A 48 1.79 25.43 -8.68
CA ASP A 48 0.98 24.30 -8.21
C ASP A 48 0.81 24.36 -6.68
N PRO A 49 -0.42 24.45 -6.15
CA PRO A 49 -0.65 24.56 -4.72
C PRO A 49 -0.14 23.34 -3.95
N ARG A 50 -0.07 22.15 -4.57
CA ARG A 50 0.45 20.94 -3.94
C ARG A 50 1.96 21.02 -3.73
N LEU A 51 2.68 21.61 -4.69
CA LEU A 51 4.12 21.85 -4.57
C LEU A 51 4.42 22.86 -3.46
N HIS A 52 3.61 23.90 -3.32
CA HIS A 52 3.75 24.86 -2.21
C HIS A 52 3.53 24.21 -0.85
N MET A 53 2.50 23.37 -0.69
CA MET A 53 2.28 22.63 0.56
C MET A 53 3.45 21.70 0.89
N LEU A 54 3.91 20.91 -0.09
CA LEU A 54 5.04 20.01 0.08
C LEU A 54 6.27 20.76 0.62
N ARG A 55 6.65 21.86 -0.02
CA ARG A 55 7.82 22.65 0.39
C ARG A 55 7.66 23.28 1.78
N ARG A 56 6.45 23.71 2.13
CA ARG A 56 6.14 24.27 3.45
C ARG A 56 6.25 23.23 4.56
N GLU A 57 5.84 21.99 4.29
CA GLU A 57 5.77 20.92 5.30
C GLU A 57 7.10 20.16 5.45
N THR A 58 7.92 20.13 4.41
CA THR A 58 9.16 19.34 4.37
C THR A 58 10.45 20.16 4.38
N ASN A 59 10.36 21.48 4.16
CA ASN A 59 11.51 22.36 3.92
C ASN A 59 12.39 21.96 2.71
N LEU A 60 11.90 21.10 1.81
CA LEU A 60 12.63 20.71 0.61
C LEU A 60 12.79 21.89 -0.35
N SER A 61 14.01 22.06 -0.87
CA SER A 61 14.28 22.96 -1.98
C SER A 61 13.79 22.36 -3.30
N LYS A 62 13.69 23.20 -4.35
CA LYS A 62 13.34 22.72 -5.69
C LYS A 62 14.38 21.71 -6.23
N ASP A 63 15.63 21.87 -5.83
CA ASP A 63 16.72 21.00 -6.28
C ASP A 63 16.70 19.64 -5.56
N ASP A 64 16.15 19.57 -4.34
CA ASP A 64 15.98 18.31 -3.60
C ASP A 64 14.94 17.38 -4.24
N LEU A 65 13.96 17.95 -4.95
CA LEU A 65 12.87 17.19 -5.57
C LEU A 65 13.35 16.16 -6.58
N LYS A 66 14.52 16.36 -7.20
CA LYS A 66 15.12 15.38 -8.13
C LYS A 66 15.48 14.04 -7.46
N TYR A 67 15.45 13.98 -6.13
CA TYR A 67 15.64 12.77 -5.32
C TYR A 67 14.34 12.27 -4.69
N CYS A 68 13.22 12.95 -4.93
CA CYS A 68 11.92 12.61 -4.35
C CYS A 68 11.09 11.82 -5.36
N LEU A 69 10.74 10.57 -5.03
CA LEU A 69 9.82 9.79 -5.84
C LEU A 69 8.38 10.29 -5.62
N PRO A 70 7.65 10.70 -6.68
CA PRO A 70 6.28 11.18 -6.52
C PRO A 70 5.33 9.98 -6.38
N LEU A 71 4.92 9.73 -5.13
CA LEU A 71 4.00 8.65 -4.79
C LEU A 71 2.56 9.17 -4.65
N TRP A 72 1.59 8.32 -4.97
CA TRP A 72 0.20 8.50 -4.58
C TRP A 72 -0.16 7.51 -3.47
N PHE A 73 -1.13 7.90 -2.65
CA PHE A 73 -1.69 7.10 -1.58
C PHE A 73 -3.21 7.19 -1.65
N HIS A 74 -3.89 6.06 -1.58
CA HIS A 74 -5.33 5.98 -1.74
C HIS A 74 -5.93 5.04 -0.71
N GLY A 75 -7.06 5.44 -0.13
CA GLY A 75 -7.86 4.62 0.77
C GLY A 75 -9.30 4.61 0.27
N ASP A 76 -9.86 3.43 0.05
CA ASP A 76 -11.22 3.27 -0.45
C ASP A 76 -11.94 2.06 0.16
N ALA A 77 -13.26 2.16 0.24
CA ALA A 77 -14.10 1.15 0.85
C ALA A 77 -14.79 0.29 -0.23
N VAL A 78 -14.64 -1.02 -0.11
CA VAL A 78 -15.10 -1.99 -1.10
C VAL A 78 -16.02 -2.98 -0.42
N GLU A 79 -17.28 -3.04 -0.88
CA GLU A 79 -18.22 -4.03 -0.39
C GLU A 79 -17.73 -5.45 -0.73
N TYR A 80 -17.79 -6.36 0.25
CA TYR A 80 -17.42 -7.76 0.04
C TYR A 80 -18.60 -8.71 0.31
N VAL A 81 -19.32 -8.57 1.43
CA VAL A 81 -20.47 -9.44 1.75
C VAL A 81 -21.51 -8.71 2.57
N ASP A 82 -22.79 -8.89 2.24
CA ASP A 82 -23.94 -8.45 3.05
C ASP A 82 -23.89 -6.99 3.55
N GLY A 83 -23.52 -6.04 2.68
CA GLY A 83 -23.37 -4.63 3.05
C GLY A 83 -22.15 -4.32 3.94
N ARG A 84 -21.28 -5.30 4.20
CA ARG A 84 -20.00 -5.13 4.87
C ARG A 84 -18.94 -4.75 3.84
N SER A 85 -18.02 -3.87 4.22
CA SER A 85 -16.95 -3.42 3.33
C SER A 85 -15.57 -3.60 3.96
N LEU A 86 -14.59 -3.85 3.10
CA LEU A 86 -13.18 -3.68 3.42
C LEU A 86 -12.76 -2.24 3.13
N MET A 87 -12.06 -1.62 4.07
CA MET A 87 -11.25 -0.46 3.76
C MET A 87 -9.90 -0.95 3.23
N ILE A 88 -9.56 -0.55 2.02
CA ILE A 88 -8.33 -0.90 1.33
C ILE A 88 -7.48 0.36 1.23
N TYR A 89 -6.24 0.27 1.71
CA TYR A 89 -5.21 1.28 1.50
C TYR A 89 -4.16 0.75 0.53
N SER A 90 -3.87 1.55 -0.48
CA SER A 90 -2.88 1.26 -1.48
C SER A 90 -2.05 2.50 -1.83
N MET A 91 -0.88 2.26 -2.40
CA MET A 91 0.00 3.32 -2.90
C MET A 91 0.63 2.90 -4.22
N GLY A 92 1.23 3.85 -4.91
CA GLY A 92 2.01 3.58 -6.11
C GLY A 92 2.81 4.79 -6.55
N SER A 93 3.66 4.63 -7.56
CA SER A 93 4.36 5.74 -8.18
C SER A 93 3.46 6.41 -9.21
N LEU A 94 3.50 7.76 -9.26
CA LEU A 94 2.92 8.52 -10.37
C LEU A 94 3.73 8.36 -11.67
N LEU A 95 4.92 7.76 -11.59
CA LEU A 95 5.80 7.51 -12.73
C LEU A 95 5.69 6.09 -13.26
N ALA A 96 4.94 5.22 -12.57
CA ALA A 96 4.85 3.82 -12.90
C ALA A 96 4.44 3.61 -14.37
N THR A 97 5.04 2.60 -15.01
CA THR A 97 4.71 2.21 -16.39
C THR A 97 3.95 0.90 -16.38
N GLY A 98 2.89 0.80 -17.18
CA GLY A 98 2.00 -0.36 -17.23
C GLY A 98 0.66 -0.12 -16.55
N SER A 99 -0.05 -1.21 -16.26
CA SER A 99 -1.40 -1.12 -15.71
C SER A 99 -1.37 -0.74 -14.22
N THR A 100 -2.40 -0.03 -13.75
CA THR A 100 -2.57 0.27 -12.32
C THR A 100 -2.59 -1.02 -11.48
N LEU A 101 -3.18 -2.09 -12.02
CA LEU A 101 -3.24 -3.40 -11.37
C LEU A 101 -1.84 -3.94 -11.04
N ASP A 102 -0.90 -3.80 -11.98
CA ASP A 102 0.45 -4.35 -11.87
C ASP A 102 1.45 -3.41 -11.18
N THR A 103 1.05 -2.17 -10.89
CA THR A 103 1.93 -1.12 -10.34
C THR A 103 1.47 -0.60 -8.99
N THR A 104 0.24 -0.94 -8.58
CA THR A 104 -0.31 -0.62 -7.27
C THR A 104 0.19 -1.58 -6.21
N LEU A 105 0.47 -1.00 -5.04
CA LEU A 105 1.01 -1.68 -3.87
C LEU A 105 -0.05 -1.65 -2.77
N LEU A 106 -0.55 -2.83 -2.37
CA LEU A 106 -1.42 -2.94 -1.20
C LEU A 106 -0.66 -2.63 0.09
N LEU A 107 -1.19 -1.73 0.92
CA LEU A 107 -0.66 -1.44 2.25
C LEU A 107 -1.47 -2.13 3.35
N ALA A 108 -2.80 -2.09 3.25
CA ALA A 108 -3.69 -2.81 4.15
C ALA A 108 -5.06 -3.05 3.55
N ALA A 109 -5.73 -4.09 4.02
CA ALA A 109 -7.15 -4.35 3.79
C ALA A 109 -7.79 -4.72 5.14
N ILE A 110 -8.75 -3.92 5.60
CA ILE A 110 -9.29 -4.00 6.97
C ILE A 110 -10.82 -3.98 6.90
N PRO A 111 -11.54 -4.97 7.47
CA PRO A 111 -12.99 -4.92 7.55
C PRO A 111 -13.46 -3.68 8.33
N LYS A 112 -14.34 -2.88 7.74
CA LYS A 112 -14.81 -1.64 8.38
C LYS A 112 -15.61 -1.89 9.66
N ASP A 113 -16.24 -3.04 9.78
CA ASP A 113 -17.03 -3.43 10.95
C ASP A 113 -16.20 -3.77 12.19
N ILE A 114 -14.89 -4.04 12.05
CA ILE A 114 -13.98 -4.18 13.19
C ILE A 114 -13.28 -2.86 13.53
N CYS A 115 -13.43 -1.82 12.69
CA CYS A 115 -12.85 -0.52 12.96
C CYS A 115 -13.63 0.18 14.07
N CYS A 116 -12.91 0.78 14.99
CA CYS A 116 -13.43 1.62 16.06
C CYS A 116 -12.77 3.00 16.03
N GLN A 117 -13.21 3.90 16.90
CA GLN A 117 -12.55 5.19 17.06
C GLN A 117 -11.07 4.97 17.43
N GLY A 118 -10.15 5.62 16.70
CA GLY A 118 -8.71 5.47 16.90
C GLY A 118 -8.04 4.41 16.03
N THR A 119 -8.80 3.54 15.33
CA THR A 119 -8.20 2.50 14.47
C THR A 119 -7.30 3.10 13.40
N TRP A 120 -7.75 4.16 12.72
CA TRP A 120 -7.03 4.76 11.61
C TRP A 120 -5.82 5.56 12.08
N GLU A 121 -5.96 6.31 13.15
CA GLU A 121 -4.88 7.07 13.77
C GLU A 121 -3.74 6.13 14.19
N ALA A 122 -4.07 4.99 14.82
CA ALA A 122 -3.09 3.99 15.21
C ALA A 122 -2.37 3.37 14.00
N LEU A 123 -3.10 3.04 12.93
CA LEU A 123 -2.52 2.51 11.69
C LEU A 123 -1.61 3.52 11.00
N PHE A 124 -2.06 4.77 10.84
CA PHE A 124 -1.26 5.83 10.26
C PHE A 124 0.01 6.09 11.08
N GLN A 125 -0.06 6.09 12.41
CA GLN A 125 1.12 6.20 13.26
C GLN A 125 2.13 5.07 13.00
N LYS A 126 1.66 3.84 12.78
CA LYS A 126 2.54 2.72 12.44
C LYS A 126 3.18 2.89 11.06
N TRP A 127 2.41 3.29 10.05
CA TRP A 127 2.98 3.56 8.72
C TRP A 127 3.99 4.70 8.75
N VAL A 128 3.67 5.83 9.40
CA VAL A 128 4.60 6.95 9.57
C VAL A 128 5.88 6.46 10.25
N ALA A 129 5.78 5.72 11.36
CA ALA A 129 6.95 5.17 12.03
C ALA A 129 7.78 4.25 11.12
N SER A 130 7.12 3.40 10.31
CA SER A 130 7.80 2.57 9.32
C SER A 130 8.52 3.41 8.27
N PHE A 131 7.87 4.41 7.67
CA PHE A 131 8.50 5.28 6.66
C PHE A 131 9.61 6.16 7.24
N THR A 132 9.47 6.67 8.47
CA THR A 132 10.54 7.42 9.15
C THR A 132 11.75 6.54 9.43
N HIS A 133 11.53 5.28 9.83
CA HIS A 133 12.62 4.33 10.00
C HIS A 133 13.38 4.10 8.69
N LEU A 134 12.67 4.02 7.55
CA LEU A 134 13.26 3.89 6.22
C LEU A 134 14.12 5.10 5.80
N GLN A 135 13.87 6.29 6.36
CA GLN A 135 14.66 7.49 6.07
C GLN A 135 15.98 7.56 6.86
N SER A 136 16.17 6.70 7.87
CA SER A 136 17.36 6.75 8.73
C SER A 136 18.58 6.16 8.00
N PRO A 137 19.72 6.87 7.90
CA PRO A 137 20.90 6.47 7.13
C PRO A 137 21.68 5.26 7.70
N SER A 138 21.12 4.50 8.64
CA SER A 138 21.81 3.45 9.39
C SER A 138 22.05 2.13 8.64
N SER A 139 21.99 2.13 7.30
CA SER A 139 22.52 1.03 6.47
C SER A 139 22.93 1.54 5.08
N VAL A 140 24.02 2.29 5.02
CA VAL A 140 24.74 2.50 3.77
C VAL A 140 25.37 1.16 3.37
N GLY A 141 24.73 0.47 2.42
CA GLY A 141 25.23 -0.75 1.79
C GLY A 141 24.19 -1.88 1.79
N GLN A 142 23.62 -2.16 0.62
CA GLN A 142 22.61 -3.20 0.34
C GLN A 142 21.19 -2.85 0.85
N TYR A 143 20.24 -2.74 -0.10
CA TYR A 143 18.84 -2.39 0.14
C TYR A 143 18.24 -3.22 1.29
N LEU A 144 17.77 -2.56 2.36
CA LEU A 144 17.20 -3.18 3.57
C LEU A 144 15.66 -3.15 3.63
N PHE A 145 14.96 -3.08 2.50
CA PHE A 145 13.50 -3.22 2.58
C PHE A 145 12.91 -4.10 1.49
N THR A 146 12.01 -4.96 1.92
CA THR A 146 11.07 -5.68 1.09
C THR A 146 9.72 -5.01 1.31
N LEU A 147 9.26 -4.26 0.31
CA LEU A 147 7.86 -3.84 0.28
C LEU A 147 7.05 -5.06 -0.18
N TRP A 148 6.37 -5.72 0.75
CA TRP A 148 5.39 -6.75 0.41
C TRP A 148 4.14 -6.09 -0.10
N ALA A 149 4.14 -5.85 -1.41
CA ALA A 149 2.96 -5.41 -2.11
C ALA A 149 2.35 -6.61 -2.81
N ILE A 150 1.18 -7.02 -2.34
CA ILE A 150 0.29 -7.78 -3.22
C ILE A 150 -0.08 -6.80 -4.33
N ARG A 151 0.25 -7.15 -5.59
CA ARG A 151 -0.18 -6.38 -6.77
C ARG A 151 -1.61 -6.77 -7.08
N GLY A 152 -2.44 -5.80 -7.42
CA GLY A 152 -3.86 -6.03 -7.65
C GLY A 152 -4.69 -4.78 -7.49
N ASP A 153 -5.96 -4.91 -7.86
CA ASP A 153 -7.00 -3.96 -7.59
C ASP A 153 -7.86 -4.52 -6.46
N GLN A 154 -8.88 -3.75 -6.10
CA GLN A 154 -9.80 -4.13 -5.05
C GLN A 154 -10.43 -5.51 -5.26
N GLU A 155 -10.75 -5.86 -6.51
CA GLU A 155 -11.33 -7.15 -6.88
C GLU A 155 -10.30 -8.29 -6.80
N PHE A 156 -9.06 -8.04 -7.23
CA PHE A 156 -7.94 -8.95 -7.05
C PHE A 156 -7.73 -9.27 -5.56
N TYR A 157 -7.67 -8.25 -4.70
CA TYR A 157 -7.47 -8.47 -3.26
C TYR A 157 -8.61 -9.26 -2.64
N ALA A 158 -9.86 -8.95 -2.99
CA ALA A 158 -11.01 -9.73 -2.51
C ALA A 158 -10.92 -11.21 -2.94
N ASN A 159 -10.50 -11.48 -4.17
CA ASN A 159 -10.31 -12.84 -4.68
C ASN A 159 -9.14 -13.57 -4.01
N SER A 160 -7.97 -12.92 -3.87
CA SER A 160 -6.79 -13.49 -3.24
C SER A 160 -6.98 -13.78 -1.74
N LEU A 161 -7.75 -12.92 -1.06
CA LEU A 161 -8.14 -13.11 0.34
C LEU A 161 -9.31 -14.10 0.51
N LYS A 162 -9.79 -14.71 -0.59
CA LYS A 162 -10.93 -15.64 -0.62
C LYS A 162 -12.19 -15.06 0.04
N LEU A 163 -12.41 -13.75 -0.11
CA LEU A 163 -13.62 -13.12 0.39
C LEU A 163 -14.81 -13.56 -0.46
N PRO A 164 -16.01 -13.68 0.13
CA PRO A 164 -17.24 -13.92 -0.63
C PRO A 164 -17.37 -12.88 -1.75
N ARG A 165 -17.72 -13.31 -2.97
CA ARG A 165 -17.87 -12.40 -4.11
C ARG A 165 -19.22 -11.70 -4.05
N TRP A 166 -19.23 -10.38 -4.24
CA TRP A 166 -20.46 -9.58 -4.41
C TRP A 166 -21.22 -9.91 -5.70
N ARG A 167 -20.55 -10.50 -6.71
CA ARG A 167 -21.15 -10.88 -7.99
C ARG A 167 -21.30 -12.40 -8.12
N ASN A 168 -22.21 -12.99 -7.35
CA ASN A 168 -22.85 -14.25 -7.69
C ASN A 168 -24.26 -14.31 -7.10
N SER A 169 -25.20 -13.58 -7.72
CA SER A 169 -26.60 -13.90 -7.56
C SER A 169 -26.90 -15.19 -8.34
N LYS A 170 -26.83 -16.33 -7.65
CA LYS A 170 -27.38 -17.64 -8.04
C LYS A 170 -26.71 -18.35 -9.23
N THR A 171 -25.96 -19.40 -8.92
CA THR A 171 -26.32 -20.76 -9.40
C THR A 171 -25.96 -21.76 -8.32
N SER A 172 -26.99 -22.43 -7.83
CA SER A 172 -26.96 -23.57 -6.92
C SER A 172 -26.26 -24.77 -7.54
N ALA A 173 -25.17 -25.23 -6.92
CA ALA A 173 -24.81 -26.64 -6.70
C ALA A 173 -23.53 -26.69 -5.85
N GLU A 174 -23.64 -27.25 -4.64
CA GLU A 174 -22.55 -27.72 -3.77
C GLU A 174 -21.73 -28.86 -4.42
N PRO A 175 -20.68 -29.38 -3.77
CA PRO A 175 -19.44 -28.72 -3.35
C PRO A 175 -18.25 -29.51 -3.95
N ASP A 176 -17.00 -29.03 -3.85
CA ASP A 176 -15.84 -29.91 -3.65
C ASP A 176 -14.51 -29.16 -3.55
N VAL A 177 -13.61 -29.81 -2.81
CA VAL A 177 -12.15 -29.60 -2.70
C VAL A 177 -11.67 -28.70 -1.57
N LEU A 178 -11.54 -29.38 -0.43
CA LEU A 178 -10.46 -29.28 0.55
C LEU A 178 -9.08 -29.28 -0.14
N LEU A 179 -8.13 -28.44 0.29
CA LEU A 179 -6.73 -28.80 0.59
C LEU A 179 -5.93 -27.57 1.05
N ILE A 180 -5.35 -27.74 2.25
CA ILE A 180 -4.16 -27.14 2.90
C ILE A 180 -3.91 -25.65 2.69
#